data_AF-A0A537PQD5-F1
#
_entry.id   AF-A0A537PQD5-F1
#
_cell.length_a   1.000
_cell.length_b   1.000
_cell.length_c   1.000
_cell.angle_alpha   90.00
_cell.angle_beta   90.00
_cell.angle_gamma   90.00
#
_symmetry.space_group_name_H-M   'P 1'
#
loop_
_entity.id
_entity.type
_entity.pdbx_description
1 polymer ?
#
loop_
_entity_poly.entity_id
_entity_poly.type
_entity_poly.pdbx_seq_one_letter_code
_entity_poly.pdbx_strand_id
1 'polypeptide(L)'
;MASCGRTSPRRSRPSAAASRSSRARCCRSGKAEPPSSSISAGAGRKISRSRLPSATSAALRRRGSRRPGCRAARSVSGGSSSKGAGRGSKPRIRSRSRFWSAIEVGAGVQAFAHENRRREAPWRSVAGSLALLLVLAGCAASGRFDPQAVAVLPEPAKQAEASPAAQREHQRILAAYGGTYQDARVEALIAKTVERLVAASERPDLHYSVTLLNSASVNAFALPNGRLYATRGLVALANDNAELASVLAHEMAHVIARHAAIREDQVKQAALVSRVATDVFNDPQMGALALAKSKIALATFSRAQELEADGIGVGISSRAGFDPYAAVRFLNSLGRNAELKPQSGLSSDPRYLDFLSSHPATPERVKITQANARQYSAPGSGERDRAAYLASIDGLIYGEDPSEGFVRGRRFIHPRLGFTFLAPSGFVLDNTAQAVLGVNQGGGEALRLDVVQVPVEQSLADYLASGWIENIDHGSIESTSINGFPAATAIARGEEWTFRLYALRFGSDVYRFIFASKQQSPEIDRAFRDAVASFRRMTLAEIETARPLRLKIVTVKPGDTPEHLAARMAIPDRALDRFLVLNGLQPGQALKPGEQVKLVVE
;
A
#
# COMPACT_ATOMS: atom_id res chain seq x y z
N MET A 1 38.23 -24.58 -36.15
CA MET A 1 39.58 -24.84 -35.57
C MET A 1 39.76 -23.98 -34.32
N ALA A 2 40.81 -24.24 -33.52
CA ALA A 2 41.27 -23.62 -32.26
C ALA A 2 40.59 -22.32 -31.75
N SER A 3 40.29 -22.08 -30.45
CA SER A 3 40.75 -22.57 -29.12
C SER A 3 41.55 -21.50 -28.33
N CYS A 4 41.05 -21.21 -27.12
CA CYS A 4 41.71 -20.75 -25.87
C CYS A 4 42.96 -19.83 -25.88
N GLY A 5 42.94 -18.82 -24.97
CA GLY A 5 44.17 -18.18 -24.48
C GLY A 5 43.94 -17.07 -23.45
N ARG A 6 44.27 -17.31 -22.16
CA ARG A 6 44.35 -16.26 -21.11
C ARG A 6 45.79 -15.70 -21.05
N THR A 7 45.97 -14.40 -20.77
CA THR A 7 46.87 -13.95 -19.68
C THR A 7 46.71 -12.47 -19.33
N SER A 8 46.92 -12.16 -18.05
CA SER A 8 47.10 -10.84 -17.41
C SER A 8 47.66 -11.12 -16.00
N PRO A 9 48.29 -10.20 -15.23
CA PRO A 9 48.50 -8.76 -15.47
C PRO A 9 49.96 -8.27 -15.28
N ARG A 10 50.18 -6.96 -15.42
CA ARG A 10 51.30 -6.24 -14.78
C ARG A 10 50.77 -5.13 -13.85
N ARG A 11 51.47 -4.91 -12.74
CA ARG A 11 51.16 -3.88 -11.72
C ARG A 11 51.79 -2.54 -12.09
N SER A 12 51.12 -1.43 -11.79
CA SER A 12 51.78 -0.14 -11.50
C SER A 12 50.96 0.70 -10.50
N ARG A 13 51.58 1.03 -9.36
CA ARG A 13 51.30 2.25 -8.56
C ARG A 13 52.38 3.28 -8.96
N PRO A 14 52.10 4.58 -8.98
CA PRO A 14 52.20 5.41 -7.77
C PRO A 14 51.06 6.47 -7.73
N SER A 15 51.03 7.52 -6.90
CA SER A 15 51.84 7.94 -5.75
C SER A 15 50.94 8.54 -4.67
N ALA A 16 51.40 8.58 -3.42
CA ALA A 16 50.90 9.56 -2.45
C ALA A 16 51.66 10.89 -2.61
N ALA A 17 51.03 12.00 -2.23
CA ALA A 17 51.66 13.30 -2.06
C ALA A 17 51.01 14.01 -0.87
N ALA A 18 51.82 14.63 -0.01
CA ALA A 18 51.33 15.33 1.19
C ALA A 18 52.19 16.57 1.50
N SER A 19 51.53 17.71 1.67
CA SER A 19 52.10 18.96 2.20
C SER A 19 51.01 19.65 3.02
N ARG A 20 51.21 19.83 4.33
CA ARG A 20 51.72 21.07 4.94
C ARG A 20 50.86 22.29 4.56
N SER A 21 49.98 22.77 5.44
CA SER A 21 50.24 23.50 6.70
C SER A 21 50.51 24.99 6.50
N SER A 22 49.53 25.81 6.87
CA SER A 22 49.68 27.24 7.11
C SER A 22 48.81 27.65 8.31
N ARG A 23 49.43 28.15 9.38
CA ARG A 23 48.71 28.78 10.51
C ARG A 23 48.35 30.21 10.12
N ALA A 24 47.14 30.64 10.44
CA ALA A 24 46.81 32.05 10.62
C ALA A 24 46.34 32.26 12.07
N ARG A 25 46.83 33.31 12.74
CA ARG A 25 46.47 33.68 14.12
C ARG A 25 46.51 35.20 14.21
N CYS A 26 45.42 35.82 14.60
CA CYS A 26 45.39 37.26 14.90
C CYS A 26 44.55 37.53 16.16
N CYS A 27 44.99 38.49 16.97
CA CYS A 27 44.21 39.08 18.08
C CYS A 27 43.52 40.37 17.55
N ARG A 28 42.77 41.23 18.26
CA ARG A 28 42.37 41.56 19.66
C ARG A 28 40.92 42.12 19.55
N SER A 29 40.11 42.48 20.54
CA SER A 29 40.05 42.50 22.03
C SER A 29 38.57 42.79 22.40
N GLY A 30 38.02 42.65 23.61
CA GLY A 30 38.59 42.42 24.94
C GLY A 30 38.15 43.52 25.92
N LYS A 31 37.34 43.19 26.94
CA LYS A 31 37.07 44.01 28.14
C LYS A 31 36.36 43.17 29.24
N ALA A 32 36.72 43.42 30.50
CA ALA A 32 35.95 43.05 31.71
C ALA A 32 34.98 44.22 32.06
N GLU A 33 34.19 44.27 33.13
CA GLU A 33 34.14 43.55 34.44
C GLU A 33 32.71 43.74 35.05
N PRO A 34 32.27 43.01 36.10
CA PRO A 34 30.96 43.21 36.79
C PRO A 34 31.12 44.24 37.96
N PRO A 35 30.19 44.51 38.95
CA PRO A 35 29.54 43.55 39.86
C PRO A 35 28.14 43.97 40.42
N SER A 36 27.73 43.40 41.57
CA SER A 36 26.69 43.86 42.54
C SER A 36 25.20 43.65 42.18
N SER A 37 24.24 43.49 43.11
CA SER A 37 24.28 43.38 44.60
C SER A 37 23.08 42.59 45.18
N SER A 38 23.18 42.20 46.45
CA SER A 38 22.19 41.47 47.27
C SER A 38 21.06 42.32 47.88
N ILE A 39 19.88 41.70 48.14
CA ILE A 39 18.84 42.06 49.14
C ILE A 39 17.84 40.87 49.22
N SER A 40 17.00 40.69 50.27
CA SER A 40 17.31 40.27 51.64
C SER A 40 16.02 40.11 52.48
N ALA A 41 15.78 38.91 53.04
CA ALA A 41 14.92 38.59 54.20
C ALA A 41 13.38 38.86 54.18
N GLY A 42 12.63 38.02 54.91
CA GLY A 42 11.23 38.26 55.35
C GLY A 42 10.20 37.15 55.01
N ALA A 43 9.29 36.71 55.88
CA ALA A 43 9.45 36.12 57.23
C ALA A 43 8.09 35.53 57.75
N GLY A 44 8.08 34.27 58.21
CA GLY A 44 6.91 33.64 58.87
C GLY A 44 5.81 33.09 57.95
N ARG A 45 4.84 32.29 58.42
CA ARG A 45 4.63 31.75 59.78
C ARG A 45 3.80 30.43 59.78
N LYS A 46 4.35 29.40 60.45
CA LYS A 46 3.70 28.41 61.37
C LYS A 46 2.41 27.61 61.00
N ILE A 47 2.49 26.31 61.31
CA ILE A 47 1.42 25.41 61.87
C ILE A 47 0.37 24.90 60.85
N SER A 48 -0.14 23.65 60.90
CA SER A 48 -0.23 22.65 61.99
C SER A 48 0.26 21.21 61.64
N ARG A 49 0.05 20.26 62.56
CA ARG A 49 0.35 18.81 62.45
C ARG A 49 -0.89 17.96 62.81
N SER A 50 -1.15 16.90 62.05
CA SER A 50 -1.88 15.69 62.50
C SER A 50 -1.49 14.52 61.56
N ARG A 51 -0.64 13.59 62.00
CA ARG A 51 -0.90 12.41 62.88
C ARG A 51 -1.62 11.24 62.16
N LEU A 52 -0.82 10.22 61.84
CA LEU A 52 -1.24 8.80 61.74
C LEU A 52 -1.84 8.30 63.07
N PRO A 53 -2.53 7.15 63.04
CA PRO A 53 -1.92 5.99 63.73
C PRO A 53 -1.97 4.69 62.91
N SER A 54 -1.28 3.66 63.41
CA SER A 54 -1.09 2.34 62.78
C SER A 54 -1.36 1.18 63.77
N ALA A 55 -2.09 0.16 63.34
CA ALA A 55 -2.21 -1.17 63.98
C ALA A 55 -2.77 -2.17 62.93
N THR A 56 -2.09 -3.21 62.44
CA THR A 56 -1.53 -4.46 63.04
C THR A 56 -2.54 -5.59 63.32
N SER A 57 -2.43 -6.65 62.50
CA SER A 57 -2.46 -8.07 62.88
C SER A 57 -3.74 -8.72 63.46
N ALA A 58 -4.25 -9.75 62.77
CA ALA A 58 -4.36 -11.12 63.27
C ALA A 58 -4.87 -12.10 62.17
N ALA A 59 -4.62 -13.40 62.35
CA ALA A 59 -5.18 -14.46 61.51
C ALA A 59 -5.71 -15.61 62.38
N LEU A 60 -6.72 -16.36 61.91
CA LEU A 60 -6.98 -17.72 62.42
C LEU A 60 -7.71 -18.62 61.41
N ARG A 61 -7.46 -19.92 61.48
CA ARG A 61 -8.16 -20.98 60.73
C ARG A 61 -9.20 -21.67 61.64
N ARG A 62 -10.25 -22.28 61.05
CA ARG A 62 -10.80 -23.57 61.54
C ARG A 62 -11.59 -24.34 60.48
N ARG A 63 -11.60 -25.67 60.61
CA ARG A 63 -12.51 -26.65 59.94
C ARG A 63 -13.77 -26.79 60.84
N GLY A 64 -14.95 -27.26 60.41
CA GLY A 64 -15.44 -27.79 59.12
C GLY A 64 -16.19 -29.12 59.29
N SER A 65 -17.45 -29.27 58.81
CA SER A 65 -18.26 -30.49 59.02
C SER A 65 -19.33 -30.81 57.93
N ARG A 66 -19.57 -32.11 57.75
CA ARG A 66 -20.29 -32.88 56.70
C ARG A 66 -21.81 -32.62 56.48
N ARG A 67 -22.23 -32.78 55.20
CA ARG A 67 -23.38 -33.54 54.57
C ARG A 67 -24.53 -34.13 55.43
N PRO A 68 -25.76 -34.41 54.90
CA PRO A 68 -26.13 -34.82 53.51
C PRO A 68 -27.22 -33.93 52.85
N GLY A 69 -28.13 -34.29 51.91
CA GLY A 69 -28.51 -35.55 51.22
C GLY A 69 -29.63 -35.41 50.14
N CYS A 70 -30.05 -36.53 49.49
CA CYS A 70 -31.11 -36.71 48.45
C CYS A 70 -30.93 -35.98 47.08
N ARG A 71 -31.03 -36.56 45.87
CA ARG A 71 -31.96 -37.53 45.19
C ARG A 71 -33.22 -36.86 44.60
N ALA A 72 -33.74 -37.21 43.41
CA ALA A 72 -33.60 -38.45 42.61
C ALA A 72 -33.47 -38.24 41.06
N ALA A 73 -33.45 -39.32 40.27
CA ALA A 73 -33.37 -39.35 38.80
C ALA A 73 -33.90 -40.69 38.22
N ARG A 74 -34.31 -40.74 36.93
CA ARG A 74 -34.46 -41.90 36.00
C ARG A 74 -35.04 -41.43 34.64
N SER A 75 -34.45 -41.76 33.46
CA SER A 75 -34.61 -42.95 32.57
C SER A 75 -36.02 -43.07 31.92
N VAL A 76 -36.23 -43.57 30.70
CA VAL A 76 -35.68 -44.79 30.03
C VAL A 76 -35.55 -44.60 28.49
N SER A 77 -34.81 -45.50 27.83
CA SER A 77 -34.59 -45.66 26.38
C SER A 77 -35.74 -46.31 25.59
N GLY A 78 -35.75 -46.17 24.25
CA GLY A 78 -36.49 -47.06 23.35
C GLY A 78 -36.40 -46.62 21.88
N GLY A 79 -36.37 -47.57 20.95
CA GLY A 79 -36.40 -47.29 19.50
C GLY A 79 -36.83 -48.52 18.70
N SER A 80 -37.37 -48.32 17.49
CA SER A 80 -37.60 -49.38 16.51
C SER A 80 -37.81 -48.84 15.09
N SER A 81 -37.33 -49.62 14.12
CA SER A 81 -37.53 -49.46 12.68
C SER A 81 -38.97 -49.78 12.25
N SER A 82 -39.44 -49.22 11.14
CA SER A 82 -40.32 -49.93 10.18
C SER A 82 -40.30 -49.27 8.79
N LYS A 83 -40.77 -50.02 7.77
CA LYS A 83 -40.95 -49.56 6.38
C LYS A 83 -42.43 -49.29 6.12
N GLY A 84 -42.76 -48.38 5.20
CA GLY A 84 -44.12 -48.22 4.68
C GLY A 84 -44.17 -47.36 3.42
N ALA A 85 -44.82 -47.85 2.37
CA ALA A 85 -45.06 -47.11 1.13
C ALA A 85 -46.55 -46.73 1.01
N GLY A 86 -46.84 -45.57 0.43
CA GLY A 86 -48.21 -45.10 0.22
C GLY A 86 -48.33 -44.15 -0.97
N ARG A 87 -49.30 -44.41 -1.86
CA ARG A 87 -49.68 -43.53 -2.98
C ARG A 87 -50.82 -42.60 -2.54
N GLY A 88 -51.00 -41.47 -3.23
CA GLY A 88 -52.37 -40.98 -3.50
C GLY A 88 -52.63 -39.47 -3.44
N SER A 89 -52.89 -38.88 -4.62
CA SER A 89 -53.97 -37.92 -4.94
C SER A 89 -54.20 -36.61 -4.14
N LYS A 90 -54.42 -35.52 -4.91
CA LYS A 90 -54.89 -34.18 -4.49
C LYS A 90 -56.37 -34.22 -4.05
N PRO A 91 -56.83 -33.28 -3.21
CA PRO A 91 -57.46 -32.03 -3.71
C PRO A 91 -57.03 -30.77 -2.91
N ARG A 92 -57.43 -29.51 -3.14
CA ARG A 92 -57.96 -28.67 -4.25
C ARG A 92 -58.79 -27.54 -3.58
N ILE A 93 -58.58 -26.26 -3.93
CA ILE A 93 -59.46 -25.08 -3.60
C ILE A 93 -59.43 -24.65 -2.11
N ARG A 94 -59.46 -23.38 -1.66
CA ARG A 94 -59.73 -22.01 -2.22
C ARG A 94 -58.70 -21.01 -1.54
N SER A 95 -58.69 -19.66 -1.57
CA SER A 95 -59.51 -18.58 -2.14
C SER A 95 -58.73 -17.24 -2.16
N ARG A 96 -58.82 -16.43 -3.25
CA ARG A 96 -58.70 -14.95 -3.33
C ARG A 96 -57.38 -14.23 -2.86
N SER A 97 -56.96 -13.08 -3.43
CA SER A 97 -57.51 -12.27 -4.55
C SER A 97 -56.54 -11.19 -5.07
N ARG A 98 -56.63 -10.88 -6.39
CA ARG A 98 -56.25 -9.60 -7.07
C ARG A 98 -54.75 -9.27 -7.07
N PHE A 99 -54.16 -8.56 -8.05
CA PHE A 99 -54.52 -8.05 -9.39
C PHE A 99 -53.18 -7.92 -10.18
N TRP A 100 -53.05 -7.70 -11.51
CA TRP A 100 -53.95 -7.37 -12.63
C TRP A 100 -53.58 -8.26 -13.86
N SER A 101 -54.27 -8.08 -15.00
CA SER A 101 -53.89 -8.55 -16.35
C SER A 101 -53.74 -7.31 -17.28
N ALA A 102 -52.92 -7.24 -18.34
CA ALA A 102 -52.82 -8.07 -19.55
C ALA A 102 -54.10 -7.96 -20.44
N ILE A 103 -54.07 -7.99 -21.79
CA ILE A 103 -52.99 -8.17 -22.80
C ILE A 103 -53.51 -7.74 -24.22
N GLU A 104 -52.68 -7.82 -25.27
CA GLU A 104 -53.03 -7.67 -26.73
C GLU A 104 -53.57 -6.28 -27.19
N VAL A 105 -53.25 -5.69 -28.36
CA VAL A 105 -52.98 -6.13 -29.75
C VAL A 105 -54.26 -6.40 -30.57
N GLY A 106 -54.62 -5.47 -31.48
CA GLY A 106 -55.75 -5.64 -32.40
C GLY A 106 -55.95 -4.49 -33.41
N ALA A 107 -55.86 -4.82 -34.70
CA ALA A 107 -56.39 -4.19 -35.92
C ALA A 107 -56.77 -2.68 -35.96
N GLY A 108 -56.09 -1.96 -36.87
CA GLY A 108 -56.68 -1.29 -38.04
C GLY A 108 -57.91 -0.37 -37.92
N VAL A 109 -57.74 0.90 -38.29
CA VAL A 109 -58.83 1.88 -38.51
C VAL A 109 -58.76 2.45 -39.93
N GLN A 110 -59.90 2.49 -40.62
CA GLN A 110 -60.13 3.12 -41.93
C GLN A 110 -60.33 4.64 -41.73
N ALA A 111 -59.60 5.51 -42.42
CA ALA A 111 -59.92 6.08 -43.73
C ALA A 111 -60.73 7.41 -43.69
N PHE A 112 -60.20 8.43 -44.40
CA PHE A 112 -60.89 9.59 -45.01
C PHE A 112 -61.90 10.43 -44.19
N ALA A 113 -61.51 11.68 -43.90
CA ALA A 113 -62.36 12.86 -44.20
C ALA A 113 -61.49 14.11 -44.42
N HIS A 114 -61.67 14.74 -45.58
CA HIS A 114 -60.96 15.91 -46.09
C HIS A 114 -60.95 17.16 -45.18
N GLU A 115 -59.82 17.86 -45.14
CA GLU A 115 -59.82 19.32 -45.29
C GLU A 115 -58.79 19.74 -46.34
N ASN A 116 -59.22 20.52 -47.35
CA ASN A 116 -58.32 21.19 -48.29
C ASN A 116 -59.03 22.35 -49.02
N ARG A 117 -58.90 23.58 -48.50
CA ARG A 117 -59.14 24.80 -49.30
C ARG A 117 -58.53 26.07 -48.68
N ARG A 118 -57.29 26.41 -49.10
CA ARG A 118 -56.90 27.68 -49.77
C ARG A 118 -55.46 28.14 -49.43
N ARG A 119 -54.60 28.16 -50.47
CA ARG A 119 -53.60 29.21 -50.84
C ARG A 119 -52.73 29.77 -49.69
N GLU A 120 -51.47 29.37 -49.49
CA GLU A 120 -50.28 29.53 -50.37
C GLU A 120 -49.96 30.98 -50.81
N ALA A 121 -48.97 31.61 -50.15
CA ALA A 121 -48.03 32.66 -50.62
C ALA A 121 -47.05 33.06 -49.46
N PRO A 122 -45.86 33.68 -49.68
CA PRO A 122 -44.68 32.87 -49.96
C PRO A 122 -43.42 33.32 -49.16
N TRP A 123 -43.32 33.03 -47.87
CA TRP A 123 -42.17 33.44 -47.03
C TRP A 123 -41.14 32.34 -46.70
N ARG A 124 -41.41 31.07 -47.01
CA ARG A 124 -40.51 29.95 -46.68
C ARG A 124 -39.32 29.78 -47.64
N SER A 125 -39.42 30.28 -48.87
CA SER A 125 -38.40 30.05 -49.90
C SER A 125 -37.08 30.83 -49.68
N VAL A 126 -37.11 31.95 -48.94
CA VAL A 126 -35.92 32.79 -48.69
C VAL A 126 -34.99 32.14 -47.65
N ALA A 127 -35.56 31.51 -46.62
CA ALA A 127 -34.78 30.87 -45.55
C ALA A 127 -33.95 29.67 -46.03
N GLY A 128 -34.49 28.88 -46.97
CA GLY A 128 -33.79 27.72 -47.53
C GLY A 128 -32.54 28.10 -48.34
N SER A 129 -32.61 29.18 -49.11
CA SER A 129 -31.49 29.63 -49.96
C SER A 129 -30.28 30.12 -49.17
N LEU A 130 -30.49 30.80 -48.03
CA LEU A 130 -29.38 31.26 -47.17
C LEU A 130 -28.61 30.10 -46.53
N ALA A 131 -29.31 29.05 -46.10
CA ALA A 131 -28.68 27.87 -45.49
C ALA A 131 -27.78 27.12 -46.48
N LEU A 132 -28.19 27.00 -47.75
CA LEU A 132 -27.43 26.29 -48.77
C LEU A 132 -26.15 27.03 -49.19
N LEU A 133 -26.18 28.37 -49.21
CA LEU A 133 -25.01 29.21 -49.50
C LEU A 133 -23.91 29.09 -48.43
N LEU A 134 -24.29 28.99 -47.15
CA LEU A 134 -23.33 28.82 -46.05
C LEU A 134 -22.60 27.47 -46.10
N VAL A 135 -23.28 26.39 -46.54
CA VAL A 135 -22.66 25.07 -46.70
C VAL A 135 -21.66 25.05 -47.86
N LEU A 136 -21.97 25.71 -48.98
CA LEU A 136 -21.09 25.75 -50.16
C LEU A 136 -19.82 26.59 -49.94
N ALA A 137 -19.87 27.62 -49.08
CA ALA A 137 -18.70 28.45 -48.76
C ALA A 137 -17.58 27.68 -48.03
N GLY A 138 -17.91 26.61 -47.29
CA GLY A 138 -16.93 25.85 -46.50
C GLY A 138 -15.91 25.04 -47.32
N CYS A 139 -16.19 24.74 -48.58
CA CYS A 139 -15.35 23.85 -49.40
C CYS A 139 -14.21 24.56 -50.16
N ALA A 140 -14.18 25.90 -50.18
CA ALA A 140 -13.24 26.68 -51.00
C ALA A 140 -11.82 26.82 -50.40
N ALA A 141 -11.58 26.35 -49.17
CA ALA A 141 -10.30 26.49 -48.48
C ALA A 141 -9.27 25.38 -48.80
N SER A 142 -9.70 24.26 -49.40
CA SER A 142 -8.91 23.03 -49.53
C SER A 142 -8.32 22.88 -50.94
N GLY A 143 -7.40 23.77 -51.34
CA GLY A 143 -7.03 23.88 -52.76
C GLY A 143 -5.68 24.53 -53.10
N ARG A 144 -4.60 24.26 -52.36
CA ARG A 144 -3.22 24.57 -52.78
C ARG A 144 -2.28 23.40 -52.53
N PHE A 145 -2.11 22.54 -53.52
CA PHE A 145 -1.04 21.55 -53.54
C PHE A 145 0.27 22.23 -53.95
N ASP A 146 1.25 22.22 -53.05
CA ASP A 146 2.64 22.55 -53.37
C ASP A 146 3.37 21.25 -53.80
N PRO A 147 3.86 21.15 -55.06
CA PRO A 147 4.52 19.94 -55.55
C PRO A 147 5.96 19.74 -55.03
N GLN A 148 6.47 20.59 -54.12
CA GLN A 148 7.79 20.45 -53.49
C GLN A 148 7.76 19.83 -52.07
N ALA A 149 6.60 19.38 -51.58
CA ALA A 149 6.46 18.75 -50.26
C ALA A 149 7.11 17.34 -50.21
N VAL A 150 8.43 17.29 -50.10
CA VAL A 150 9.19 16.06 -49.84
C VAL A 150 8.66 15.41 -48.56
N ALA A 151 8.30 14.12 -48.64
CA ALA A 151 7.82 13.35 -47.52
C ALA A 151 8.95 13.11 -46.49
N VAL A 152 9.14 14.07 -45.58
CA VAL A 152 9.91 13.86 -44.36
C VAL A 152 9.19 12.78 -43.56
N LEU A 153 9.76 11.58 -43.55
CA LEU A 153 9.37 10.52 -42.63
C LEU A 153 9.42 11.12 -41.21
N PRO A 154 8.36 11.00 -40.39
CA PRO A 154 8.41 11.50 -39.03
C PRO A 154 9.56 10.82 -38.30
N GLU A 155 10.45 11.60 -37.67
CA GLU A 155 11.45 11.03 -36.76
C GLU A 155 10.73 10.13 -35.75
N PRO A 156 11.30 8.97 -35.37
CA PRO A 156 10.74 8.17 -34.29
C PRO A 156 10.66 9.07 -33.05
N ALA A 157 9.44 9.27 -32.55
CA ALA A 157 9.15 10.28 -31.54
C ALA A 157 10.07 10.08 -30.33
N LYS A 158 11.00 11.03 -30.14
CA LYS A 158 11.91 11.03 -28.99
C LYS A 158 11.06 10.92 -27.72
N GLN A 159 11.43 10.00 -26.83
CA GLN A 159 10.75 9.80 -25.55
C GLN A 159 10.53 11.17 -24.90
N ALA A 160 9.27 11.60 -24.76
CA ALA A 160 8.95 12.92 -24.27
C ALA A 160 9.56 13.09 -22.87
N GLU A 161 10.55 13.96 -22.74
CA GLU A 161 11.33 14.09 -21.51
C GLU A 161 10.39 14.29 -20.32
N ALA A 162 10.51 13.41 -19.32
CA ALA A 162 9.55 13.36 -18.23
C ALA A 162 9.51 14.72 -17.52
N SER A 163 8.36 15.40 -17.61
CA SER A 163 8.24 16.78 -17.14
C SER A 163 8.73 16.93 -15.69
N PRO A 164 9.25 18.10 -15.27
CA PRO A 164 9.77 18.27 -13.92
C PRO A 164 8.77 17.91 -12.81
N ALA A 165 7.45 17.98 -13.09
CA ALA A 165 6.41 17.46 -12.21
C ALA A 165 6.36 15.91 -12.19
N ALA A 166 6.33 15.27 -13.37
CA ALA A 166 6.32 13.81 -13.48
C ALA A 166 7.58 13.15 -12.89
N GLN A 167 8.74 13.80 -13.00
CA GLN A 167 9.97 13.30 -12.38
C GLN A 167 9.98 13.50 -10.86
N ARG A 168 9.45 14.63 -10.34
CA ARG A 168 9.28 14.80 -8.88
C ARG A 168 8.34 13.77 -8.28
N GLU A 169 7.20 13.50 -8.91
CA GLU A 169 6.25 12.50 -8.40
C GLU A 169 6.82 11.08 -8.50
N HIS A 170 7.61 10.76 -9.53
CA HIS A 170 8.36 9.51 -9.60
C HIS A 170 9.35 9.35 -8.43
N GLN A 171 10.16 10.38 -8.12
CA GLN A 171 11.06 10.34 -6.96
C GLN A 171 10.31 10.21 -5.64
N ARG A 172 9.13 10.84 -5.51
CA ARG A 172 8.23 10.69 -4.36
C ARG A 172 7.70 9.25 -4.24
N ILE A 173 7.29 8.63 -5.33
CA ILE A 173 6.85 7.22 -5.37
C ILE A 173 8.00 6.29 -4.97
N LEU A 174 9.21 6.49 -5.49
CA LEU A 174 10.38 5.72 -5.07
C LEU A 174 10.61 5.86 -3.56
N ALA A 175 10.64 7.07 -3.02
CA ALA A 175 10.81 7.33 -1.60
C ALA A 175 9.65 6.78 -0.73
N ALA A 176 8.45 6.63 -1.27
CA ALA A 176 7.30 6.06 -0.56
C ALA A 176 7.29 4.52 -0.53
N TYR A 177 7.96 3.84 -1.48
CA TYR A 177 7.89 2.38 -1.64
C TYR A 177 9.25 1.65 -1.51
N GLY A 178 10.25 2.27 -0.85
CA GLY A 178 11.57 1.67 -0.59
C GLY A 178 12.53 1.69 -1.78
N GLY A 179 12.28 2.53 -2.77
CA GLY A 179 13.07 2.64 -4.00
C GLY A 179 12.75 1.57 -5.05
N THR A 180 13.64 1.47 -6.04
CA THR A 180 13.59 0.45 -7.09
C THR A 180 14.13 -0.88 -6.59
N TYR A 181 13.42 -1.99 -6.82
CA TYR A 181 13.96 -3.32 -6.62
C TYR A 181 14.56 -3.86 -7.92
N GLN A 182 15.86 -4.16 -7.89
CA GLN A 182 16.64 -4.55 -9.06
C GLN A 182 16.82 -6.08 -9.13
N ASP A 183 16.12 -6.73 -10.07
CA ASP A 183 16.42 -8.10 -10.53
C ASP A 183 16.19 -8.18 -12.03
N ALA A 184 17.28 -8.25 -12.79
CA ALA A 184 17.28 -8.22 -14.25
C ALA A 184 16.43 -9.33 -14.90
N ARG A 185 16.16 -10.45 -14.21
CA ARG A 185 15.28 -11.52 -14.72
C ARG A 185 13.81 -11.11 -14.65
N VAL A 186 13.43 -10.50 -13.53
CA VAL A 186 12.06 -10.04 -13.26
C VAL A 186 11.77 -8.78 -14.08
N GLU A 187 12.74 -7.87 -14.19
CA GLU A 187 12.66 -6.68 -15.05
C GLU A 187 12.51 -7.07 -16.53
N ALA A 188 13.31 -8.01 -17.05
CA ALA A 188 13.20 -8.48 -18.43
C ALA A 188 11.88 -9.23 -18.71
N LEU A 189 11.38 -10.01 -17.73
CA LEU A 189 10.05 -10.63 -17.81
C LEU A 189 8.96 -9.57 -17.91
N ILE A 190 8.95 -8.59 -17.00
CA ILE A 190 7.97 -7.49 -16.97
C ILE A 190 8.00 -6.70 -18.28
N ALA A 191 9.19 -6.35 -18.79
CA ALA A 191 9.34 -5.63 -20.05
C ALA A 191 8.73 -6.40 -21.23
N LYS A 192 9.15 -7.66 -21.43
CA LYS A 192 8.61 -8.54 -22.48
C LYS A 192 7.08 -8.71 -22.39
N THR A 193 6.55 -8.83 -21.17
CA THR A 193 5.11 -8.94 -20.94
C THR A 193 4.37 -7.65 -21.31
N VAL A 194 4.89 -6.46 -20.96
CA VAL A 194 4.28 -5.19 -21.38
C VAL A 194 4.40 -4.95 -22.89
N GLU A 195 5.55 -5.20 -23.51
CA GLU A 195 5.71 -5.10 -24.98
C GLU A 195 4.62 -5.91 -25.72
N ARG A 196 4.39 -7.15 -25.26
CA ARG A 196 3.36 -8.06 -25.79
C ARG A 196 1.93 -7.57 -25.55
N LEU A 197 1.65 -6.94 -24.41
CA LEU A 197 0.34 -6.34 -24.12
C LEU A 197 0.10 -5.06 -24.96
N VAL A 198 1.12 -4.21 -25.12
CA VAL A 198 1.03 -2.97 -25.91
C VAL A 198 0.73 -3.29 -27.37
N ALA A 199 1.46 -4.25 -27.95
CA ALA A 199 1.23 -4.73 -29.32
C ALA A 199 -0.17 -5.35 -29.54
N ALA A 200 -0.83 -5.80 -28.47
CA ALA A 200 -2.19 -6.35 -28.50
C ALA A 200 -3.28 -5.35 -28.07
N SER A 201 -2.92 -4.12 -27.72
CA SER A 201 -3.83 -3.09 -27.22
C SER A 201 -4.50 -2.30 -28.33
N GLU A 202 -5.62 -1.64 -28.01
CA GLU A 202 -6.32 -0.67 -28.85
C GLU A 202 -5.51 0.62 -29.08
N ARG A 203 -4.39 0.81 -28.37
CA ARG A 203 -3.57 2.01 -28.35
C ARG A 203 -2.06 1.69 -28.32
N PRO A 204 -1.51 1.05 -29.36
CA PRO A 204 -0.08 0.72 -29.46
C PRO A 204 0.81 1.96 -29.63
N ASP A 205 0.21 3.13 -29.86
CA ASP A 205 0.87 4.44 -29.86
C ASP A 205 1.20 4.96 -28.44
N LEU A 206 0.60 4.37 -27.39
CA LEU A 206 0.93 4.70 -26.02
C LEU A 206 2.21 3.98 -25.58
N HIS A 207 3.23 4.76 -25.24
CA HIS A 207 4.46 4.23 -24.64
C HIS A 207 4.29 4.02 -23.14
N TYR A 208 4.77 2.87 -22.65
CA TYR A 208 4.70 2.51 -21.23
C TYR A 208 6.10 2.19 -20.68
N SER A 209 6.33 2.53 -19.42
CA SER A 209 7.56 2.17 -18.69
C SER A 209 7.21 1.61 -17.33
N VAL A 210 7.64 0.39 -16.99
CA VAL A 210 7.38 -0.21 -15.67
C VAL A 210 8.54 0.05 -14.72
N THR A 211 8.22 0.42 -13.47
CA THR A 211 9.17 0.47 -12.36
C THR A 211 8.82 -0.61 -11.33
N LEU A 212 9.76 -1.51 -11.05
CA LEU A 212 9.62 -2.52 -9.99
C LEU A 212 10.01 -1.90 -8.64
N LEU A 213 9.07 -1.86 -7.69
CA LEU A 213 9.20 -1.18 -6.39
C LEU A 213 9.57 -2.14 -5.26
N ASN A 214 10.43 -1.70 -4.34
CA ASN A 214 10.97 -2.51 -3.24
C ASN A 214 10.01 -2.76 -2.05
N SER A 215 8.70 -2.69 -2.29
CA SER A 215 7.69 -2.90 -1.26
C SER A 215 7.25 -4.36 -1.14
N ALA A 216 7.12 -4.81 0.11
CA ALA A 216 6.57 -6.10 0.51
C ALA A 216 5.07 -6.24 0.18
N SER A 217 4.36 -5.11 0.08
CA SER A 217 2.92 -5.03 -0.14
C SER A 217 2.53 -5.48 -1.53
N VAL A 218 1.28 -5.90 -1.72
CA VAL A 218 0.74 -6.33 -3.02
C VAL A 218 0.05 -5.14 -3.68
N ASN A 219 0.73 -4.44 -4.58
CA ASN A 219 0.17 -3.29 -5.27
C ASN A 219 0.77 -3.11 -6.68
N ALA A 220 -0.01 -2.53 -7.59
CA ALA A 220 0.41 -2.01 -8.89
C ALA A 220 -0.50 -0.82 -9.24
N PHE A 221 0.04 0.15 -9.97
CA PHE A 221 -0.72 1.32 -10.42
C PHE A 221 -0.07 1.99 -11.64
N ALA A 222 -0.88 2.63 -12.50
CA ALA A 222 -0.41 3.50 -13.58
C ALA A 222 -0.60 5.00 -13.31
N LEU A 223 0.34 5.81 -13.83
CA LEU A 223 0.19 7.26 -13.99
C LEU A 223 -0.34 7.61 -15.39
N PRO A 224 -1.02 8.76 -15.60
CA PRO A 224 -1.59 9.17 -16.89
C PRO A 224 -0.60 9.27 -18.07
N ASN A 225 0.71 9.26 -17.81
CA ASN A 225 1.79 9.32 -18.79
C ASN A 225 2.43 7.95 -19.10
N GLY A 226 1.71 6.84 -18.86
CA GLY A 226 2.17 5.48 -19.18
C GLY A 226 3.25 4.92 -18.22
N ARG A 227 3.61 5.64 -17.15
CA ARG A 227 4.51 5.10 -16.12
C ARG A 227 3.73 4.15 -15.21
N LEU A 228 3.99 2.85 -15.36
CA LEU A 228 3.45 1.79 -14.52
C LEU A 228 4.39 1.50 -13.36
N TYR A 229 3.80 1.07 -12.25
CA TYR A 229 4.51 0.63 -11.06
C TYR A 229 3.95 -0.72 -10.64
N ALA A 230 4.82 -1.64 -10.24
CA ALA A 230 4.46 -2.92 -9.66
C ALA A 230 5.37 -3.19 -8.46
N THR A 231 4.84 -3.74 -7.37
CA THR A 231 5.65 -4.10 -6.21
C THR A 231 6.21 -5.52 -6.32
N ARG A 232 7.38 -5.78 -5.72
CA ARG A 232 7.88 -7.15 -5.56
C ARG A 232 6.93 -8.04 -4.74
N GLY A 233 6.12 -7.48 -3.84
CA GLY A 233 5.04 -8.22 -3.17
C GLY A 233 3.96 -8.73 -4.14
N LEU A 234 3.58 -7.94 -5.16
CA LEU A 234 2.64 -8.38 -6.18
C LEU A 234 3.22 -9.47 -7.08
N VAL A 235 4.49 -9.32 -7.49
CA VAL A 235 5.25 -10.35 -8.21
C VAL A 235 5.41 -11.63 -7.36
N ALA A 236 5.53 -11.52 -6.04
CA ALA A 236 5.58 -12.68 -5.17
C ALA A 236 4.22 -13.42 -5.07
N LEU A 237 3.10 -12.70 -5.10
CA LEU A 237 1.77 -13.29 -5.01
C LEU A 237 1.36 -14.02 -6.29
N ALA A 238 1.53 -13.40 -7.46
CA ALA A 238 1.14 -13.99 -8.75
C ALA A 238 1.82 -15.36 -9.00
N ASN A 239 1.10 -16.28 -9.63
CA ASN A 239 1.50 -17.69 -9.75
C ASN A 239 2.00 -18.09 -11.14
N ASP A 240 1.78 -17.23 -12.13
CA ASP A 240 2.22 -17.39 -13.51
C ASP A 240 2.27 -16.01 -14.22
N ASN A 241 2.83 -15.98 -15.45
CA ASN A 241 3.03 -14.73 -16.18
C ASN A 241 1.70 -14.13 -16.67
N ALA A 242 0.67 -14.94 -16.92
CA ALA A 242 -0.65 -14.44 -17.28
C ALA A 242 -1.31 -13.69 -16.10
N GLU A 243 -1.11 -14.14 -14.86
CA GLU A 243 -1.59 -13.41 -13.67
C GLU A 243 -0.94 -12.03 -13.58
N LEU A 244 0.39 -11.93 -13.72
CA LEU A 244 1.10 -10.66 -13.81
C LEU A 244 0.64 -9.81 -15.01
N ALA A 245 0.53 -10.40 -16.20
CA ALA A 245 0.08 -9.72 -17.41
C ALA A 245 -1.33 -9.13 -17.25
N SER A 246 -2.24 -9.86 -16.58
CA SER A 246 -3.61 -9.41 -16.36
C SER A 246 -3.71 -8.17 -15.46
N VAL A 247 -2.82 -8.04 -14.47
CA VAL A 247 -2.70 -6.81 -13.65
C VAL A 247 -2.13 -5.67 -14.49
N LEU A 248 -1.05 -5.91 -15.24
CA LEU A 248 -0.44 -4.88 -16.08
C LEU A 248 -1.42 -4.39 -17.18
N ALA A 249 -2.27 -5.27 -17.71
CA ALA A 249 -3.33 -4.94 -18.65
C ALA A 249 -4.48 -4.13 -18.02
N HIS A 250 -4.83 -4.39 -16.75
CA HIS A 250 -5.77 -3.55 -15.97
C HIS A 250 -5.22 -2.13 -15.78
N GLU A 251 -3.93 -2.01 -15.45
CA GLU A 251 -3.27 -0.71 -15.33
C GLU A 251 -3.16 0.05 -16.65
N MET A 252 -2.87 -0.67 -17.75
CA MET A 252 -2.95 -0.09 -19.11
C MET A 252 -4.37 0.37 -19.44
N ALA A 253 -5.41 -0.39 -19.05
CA ALA A 253 -6.80 0.00 -19.28
C ALA A 253 -7.17 1.32 -18.58
N HIS A 254 -6.69 1.56 -17.35
CA HIS A 254 -6.88 2.84 -16.65
C HIS A 254 -6.22 4.04 -17.37
N VAL A 255 -5.11 3.81 -18.08
CA VAL A 255 -4.47 4.83 -18.95
C VAL A 255 -5.26 5.03 -20.24
N ILE A 256 -5.65 3.94 -20.92
CA ILE A 256 -6.39 3.96 -22.19
C ILE A 256 -7.74 4.65 -22.03
N ALA A 257 -8.52 4.28 -21.00
CA ALA A 257 -9.80 4.91 -20.65
C ALA A 257 -9.64 6.26 -19.90
N ARG A 258 -8.39 6.73 -19.71
CA ARG A 258 -8.03 8.01 -19.08
C ARG A 258 -8.62 8.24 -17.69
N HIS A 259 -8.96 7.17 -16.95
CA HIS A 259 -9.69 7.23 -15.69
C HIS A 259 -9.05 8.17 -14.66
N ALA A 260 -7.71 8.14 -14.54
CA ALA A 260 -6.96 9.00 -13.64
C ALA A 260 -6.96 10.49 -14.06
N ALA A 261 -6.98 10.79 -15.36
CA ALA A 261 -7.05 12.18 -15.86
C ALA A 261 -8.45 12.77 -15.71
N ILE A 262 -9.50 11.97 -16.00
CA ILE A 262 -10.90 12.36 -15.79
C ILE A 262 -11.14 12.70 -14.31
N ARG A 263 -10.59 11.89 -13.40
CA ARG A 263 -10.55 12.16 -11.95
C ARG A 263 -9.81 13.47 -11.63
N GLU A 264 -8.62 13.68 -12.17
CA GLU A 264 -7.82 14.87 -11.89
C GLU A 264 -8.56 16.15 -12.29
N ASP A 265 -9.25 16.14 -13.43
CA ASP A 265 -10.07 17.26 -13.88
C ASP A 265 -11.33 17.44 -13.02
N GLN A 266 -11.98 16.36 -12.56
CA GLN A 266 -13.05 16.44 -11.56
C GLN A 266 -12.57 17.07 -10.23
N VAL A 267 -11.37 16.72 -9.75
CA VAL A 267 -10.75 17.33 -8.56
C VAL A 267 -10.47 18.82 -8.78
N LYS A 268 -9.97 19.22 -9.96
CA LYS A 268 -9.77 20.64 -10.31
C LYS A 268 -11.07 21.43 -10.33
N GLN A 269 -12.11 20.90 -10.98
CA GLN A 269 -13.43 21.57 -11.04
C GLN A 269 -14.06 21.68 -9.64
N ALA A 270 -14.01 20.61 -8.84
CA ALA A 270 -14.46 20.64 -7.45
C ALA A 270 -13.69 21.68 -6.61
N ALA A 271 -12.37 21.81 -6.82
CA ALA A 271 -11.56 22.82 -6.14
C ALA A 271 -11.90 24.26 -6.56
N LEU A 272 -12.27 24.49 -7.83
CA LEU A 272 -12.72 25.80 -8.31
C LEU A 272 -14.09 26.17 -7.73
N VAL A 273 -15.06 25.25 -7.77
CA VAL A 273 -16.39 25.44 -7.15
C VAL A 273 -16.27 25.64 -5.64
N SER A 274 -15.39 24.89 -4.97
CA SER A 274 -15.14 25.04 -3.53
C SER A 274 -14.55 26.40 -3.16
N ARG A 275 -13.76 27.04 -4.03
CA ARG A 275 -13.27 28.42 -3.79
C ARG A 275 -14.43 29.41 -3.81
N VAL A 276 -15.22 29.40 -4.88
CA VAL A 276 -16.42 30.26 -5.02
C VAL A 276 -17.39 30.06 -3.85
N ALA A 277 -17.56 28.84 -3.35
CA ALA A 277 -18.36 28.57 -2.15
C ALA A 277 -17.70 29.10 -0.85
N THR A 278 -16.37 29.03 -0.70
CA THR A 278 -15.66 29.57 0.47
C THR A 278 -15.76 31.10 0.51
N ASP A 279 -15.64 31.75 -0.65
CA ASP A 279 -15.79 33.21 -0.81
C ASP A 279 -17.22 33.71 -0.47
N VAL A 280 -18.22 32.82 -0.49
CA VAL A 280 -19.62 33.10 -0.12
C VAL A 280 -19.95 32.75 1.33
N PHE A 281 -19.37 31.66 1.88
CA PHE A 281 -19.72 31.14 3.21
C PHE A 281 -18.70 31.43 4.32
N ASN A 282 -17.53 32.00 4.01
CA ASN A 282 -16.57 32.57 4.96
C ASN A 282 -16.01 31.62 6.06
N ASP A 283 -16.09 30.30 5.88
CA ASP A 283 -15.41 29.30 6.72
C ASP A 283 -14.33 28.54 5.92
N PRO A 284 -13.05 28.94 6.04
CA PRO A 284 -11.93 28.27 5.38
C PRO A 284 -11.67 26.85 5.88
N GLN A 285 -12.02 26.51 7.13
CA GLN A 285 -11.75 25.20 7.72
C GLN A 285 -12.73 24.15 7.18
N MET A 286 -14.01 24.49 7.11
CA MET A 286 -15.03 23.64 6.48
C MET A 286 -14.77 23.46 4.98
N GLY A 287 -14.35 24.51 4.27
CA GLY A 287 -13.90 24.41 2.87
C GLY A 287 -12.71 23.45 2.70
N ALA A 288 -11.68 23.58 3.54
CA ALA A 288 -10.51 22.69 3.51
C ALA A 288 -10.85 21.23 3.84
N LEU A 289 -11.72 20.98 4.83
CA LEU A 289 -12.17 19.64 5.22
C LEU A 289 -13.05 18.99 4.13
N ALA A 290 -13.93 19.76 3.49
CA ALA A 290 -14.72 19.29 2.35
C ALA A 290 -13.83 18.92 1.17
N LEU A 291 -12.83 19.75 0.84
CA LEU A 291 -11.84 19.49 -0.20
C LEU A 291 -10.99 18.23 0.12
N ALA A 292 -10.60 18.04 1.38
CA ALA A 292 -9.84 16.86 1.81
C ALA A 292 -10.67 15.57 1.69
N LYS A 293 -11.93 15.58 2.17
CA LYS A 293 -12.86 14.45 2.01
C LYS A 293 -13.16 14.16 0.54
N SER A 294 -13.34 15.20 -0.28
CA SER A 294 -13.51 15.07 -1.73
C SER A 294 -12.30 14.41 -2.39
N LYS A 295 -11.07 14.85 -2.09
CA LYS A 295 -9.82 14.26 -2.61
C LYS A 295 -9.67 12.78 -2.23
N ILE A 296 -10.05 12.38 -1.01
CA ILE A 296 -10.01 10.97 -0.57
C ILE A 296 -11.09 10.14 -1.27
N ALA A 297 -12.33 10.63 -1.32
CA ALA A 297 -13.44 9.95 -2.00
C ALA A 297 -13.23 9.83 -3.53
N LEU A 298 -12.46 10.74 -4.12
CA LEU A 298 -12.04 10.70 -5.53
C LEU A 298 -10.74 9.91 -5.75
N ALA A 299 -10.02 9.45 -4.72
CA ALA A 299 -8.76 8.74 -4.89
C ALA A 299 -8.94 7.29 -5.40
N THR A 300 -9.97 6.59 -4.93
CA THR A 300 -10.38 5.26 -5.41
C THR A 300 -10.96 5.33 -6.82
N PHE A 301 -10.89 4.23 -7.58
CA PHE A 301 -11.62 4.11 -8.85
C PHE A 301 -13.09 3.80 -8.58
N SER A 302 -13.99 4.34 -9.40
CA SER A 302 -15.40 4.02 -9.27
C SER A 302 -15.65 2.57 -9.68
N ARG A 303 -16.70 1.95 -9.14
CA ARG A 303 -17.12 0.58 -9.50
C ARG A 303 -17.37 0.41 -11.01
N ALA A 304 -17.74 1.47 -11.73
CA ALA A 304 -17.85 1.44 -13.18
C ALA A 304 -16.48 1.39 -13.87
N GLN A 305 -15.56 2.27 -13.46
CA GLN A 305 -14.18 2.33 -13.98
C GLN A 305 -13.42 1.01 -13.75
N GLU A 306 -13.61 0.36 -12.60
CA GLU A 306 -13.00 -0.94 -12.33
C GLU A 306 -13.54 -2.05 -13.24
N LEU A 307 -14.85 -2.06 -13.53
CA LEU A 307 -15.47 -3.06 -14.42
C LEU A 307 -15.15 -2.81 -15.91
N GLU A 308 -14.96 -1.55 -16.29
CA GLU A 308 -14.46 -1.15 -17.60
C GLU A 308 -12.99 -1.56 -17.78
N ALA A 309 -12.15 -1.33 -16.77
CA ALA A 309 -10.76 -1.77 -16.75
C ALA A 309 -10.62 -3.31 -16.72
N ASP A 310 -11.45 -4.02 -15.95
CA ASP A 310 -11.54 -5.49 -15.97
C ASP A 310 -11.87 -6.01 -17.39
N GLY A 311 -12.79 -5.34 -18.10
CA GLY A 311 -13.20 -5.71 -19.46
C GLY A 311 -12.11 -5.51 -20.51
N ILE A 312 -11.52 -4.31 -20.54
CA ILE A 312 -10.43 -3.95 -21.45
C ILE A 312 -9.18 -4.80 -21.15
N GLY A 313 -8.80 -4.94 -19.87
CA GLY A 313 -7.63 -5.70 -19.44
C GLY A 313 -7.69 -7.19 -19.80
N VAL A 314 -8.87 -7.83 -19.67
CA VAL A 314 -9.09 -9.20 -20.17
C VAL A 314 -8.98 -9.27 -21.69
N GLY A 315 -9.51 -8.27 -22.42
CA GLY A 315 -9.40 -8.20 -23.88
C GLY A 315 -7.95 -8.08 -24.38
N ILE A 316 -7.18 -7.14 -23.83
CA ILE A 316 -5.75 -6.97 -24.14
C ILE A 316 -4.98 -8.26 -23.82
N SER A 317 -5.19 -8.83 -22.62
CA SER A 317 -4.54 -10.09 -22.20
C SER A 317 -4.84 -11.24 -23.15
N SER A 318 -6.11 -11.41 -23.55
CA SER A 318 -6.51 -12.48 -24.45
C SER A 318 -5.99 -12.31 -25.87
N ARG A 319 -5.94 -11.08 -26.40
CA ARG A 319 -5.38 -10.81 -27.73
C ARG A 319 -3.85 -10.93 -27.76
N ALA A 320 -3.18 -10.65 -26.65
CA ALA A 320 -1.79 -10.99 -26.42
C ALA A 320 -1.57 -12.53 -26.35
N GLY A 321 -2.62 -13.33 -26.24
CA GLY A 321 -2.56 -14.79 -26.15
C GLY A 321 -2.29 -15.32 -24.75
N PHE A 322 -2.38 -14.49 -23.71
CA PHE A 322 -2.38 -14.96 -22.32
C PHE A 322 -3.74 -15.56 -21.96
N ASP A 323 -3.76 -16.44 -20.95
CA ASP A 323 -4.98 -17.04 -20.38
C ASP A 323 -5.93 -15.95 -19.81
N PRO A 324 -7.14 -15.73 -20.40
CA PRO A 324 -8.04 -14.67 -19.98
C PRO A 324 -8.67 -14.89 -18.59
N TYR A 325 -8.55 -16.10 -18.02
CA TYR A 325 -8.98 -16.39 -16.64
C TYR A 325 -7.93 -16.01 -15.60
N ALA A 326 -6.78 -15.48 -16.00
CA ALA A 326 -5.71 -15.09 -15.09
C ALA A 326 -6.11 -13.94 -14.14
N ALA A 327 -6.84 -12.93 -14.62
CA ALA A 327 -7.40 -11.87 -13.77
C ALA A 327 -8.29 -12.45 -12.65
N VAL A 328 -9.11 -13.46 -12.99
CA VAL A 328 -9.96 -14.17 -12.02
C VAL A 328 -9.11 -14.91 -10.97
N ARG A 329 -8.01 -15.56 -11.36
CA ARG A 329 -7.09 -16.21 -10.39
C ARG A 329 -6.38 -15.20 -9.49
N PHE A 330 -5.90 -14.09 -10.06
CA PHE A 330 -5.20 -13.07 -9.30
C PHE A 330 -6.13 -12.38 -8.29
N LEU A 331 -7.34 -11.97 -8.68
CA LEU A 331 -8.33 -11.38 -7.78
C LEU A 331 -8.68 -12.30 -6.59
N ASN A 332 -8.84 -13.61 -6.83
CA ASN A 332 -9.09 -14.59 -5.76
C ASN A 332 -7.87 -14.77 -4.84
N SER A 333 -6.65 -14.76 -5.39
CA SER A 333 -5.41 -14.86 -4.61
C SER A 333 -5.17 -13.60 -3.76
N LEU A 334 -5.49 -12.43 -4.31
CA LEU A 334 -5.43 -11.14 -3.64
C LEU A 334 -6.43 -11.02 -2.49
N GLY A 335 -7.70 -11.41 -2.70
CA GLY A 335 -8.72 -11.41 -1.66
C GLY A 335 -8.29 -12.26 -0.46
N ARG A 336 -7.84 -13.50 -0.71
CA ARG A 336 -7.30 -14.38 0.34
C ARG A 336 -6.02 -13.84 0.98
N ASN A 337 -5.15 -13.15 0.24
CA ASN A 337 -3.95 -12.53 0.80
C ASN A 337 -4.28 -11.44 1.84
N ALA A 338 -5.35 -10.68 1.63
CA ALA A 338 -5.82 -9.71 2.63
C ALA A 338 -6.36 -10.38 3.90
N GLU A 339 -7.00 -11.55 3.79
CA GLU A 339 -7.40 -12.38 4.94
C GLU A 339 -6.20 -12.91 5.77
N LEU A 340 -4.96 -12.82 5.25
CA LEU A 340 -3.72 -13.20 5.95
C LEU A 340 -2.91 -12.02 6.49
N LYS A 341 -3.36 -10.78 6.27
CA LYS A 341 -2.78 -9.62 6.95
C LYS A 341 -3.32 -9.57 8.39
N PRO A 342 -2.50 -9.23 9.39
CA PRO A 342 -3.01 -8.89 10.72
C PRO A 342 -4.02 -7.74 10.61
N GLN A 343 -5.09 -7.77 11.40
CA GLN A 343 -5.96 -6.61 11.61
C GLN A 343 -5.30 -5.60 12.56
N SER A 344 -4.06 -5.18 12.24
CA SER A 344 -3.53 -3.93 12.74
C SER A 344 -4.43 -2.80 12.23
N GLY A 345 -5.06 -2.04 13.13
CA GLY A 345 -5.88 -0.85 12.76
C GLY A 345 -5.08 0.32 12.18
N LEU A 346 -3.79 0.09 11.90
CA LEU A 346 -2.91 0.91 11.07
C LEU A 346 -3.03 0.38 9.62
N SER A 347 -3.26 1.20 8.59
CA SER A 347 -2.43 2.35 8.28
C SER A 347 -3.07 3.25 7.23
N SER A 348 -2.75 4.54 7.28
CA SER A 348 -2.91 5.50 6.18
C SER A 348 -1.61 5.70 5.37
N ASP A 349 -0.58 4.89 5.65
CA ASP A 349 0.65 4.78 4.85
C ASP A 349 0.35 4.26 3.43
N PRO A 350 0.80 4.95 2.36
CA PRO A 350 0.68 4.50 0.98
C PRO A 350 1.12 3.05 0.70
N ARG A 351 2.06 2.48 1.46
CA ARG A 351 2.47 1.08 1.30
C ARG A 351 1.43 0.10 1.85
N TYR A 352 0.58 0.52 2.78
CA TYR A 352 -0.55 -0.27 3.26
C TYR A 352 -1.83 -0.04 2.47
N LEU A 353 -1.81 0.88 1.50
CA LEU A 353 -2.71 0.78 0.36
C LEU A 353 -2.34 -0.49 -0.40
N ASP A 354 -3.13 -1.53 -0.15
CA ASP A 354 -3.16 -2.74 -0.95
C ASP A 354 -3.67 -2.39 -2.35
N PHE A 355 -3.50 -3.28 -3.32
CA PHE A 355 -4.27 -3.19 -4.56
C PHE A 355 -5.77 -3.07 -4.26
N LEU A 356 -6.28 -3.79 -3.25
CA LEU A 356 -7.66 -3.68 -2.76
C LEU A 356 -8.10 -2.29 -2.27
N SER A 357 -7.16 -1.43 -1.85
CA SER A 357 -7.47 -0.08 -1.33
C SER A 357 -7.79 0.92 -2.43
N SER A 358 -7.30 0.69 -3.66
CA SER A 358 -7.58 1.49 -4.86
C SER A 358 -8.50 0.74 -5.85
N HIS A 359 -8.38 -0.59 -5.89
CA HIS A 359 -9.02 -1.55 -6.79
C HIS A 359 -9.64 -2.73 -6.00
N PRO A 360 -10.79 -2.55 -5.30
CA PRO A 360 -11.37 -3.60 -4.47
C PRO A 360 -11.76 -4.85 -5.27
N ALA A 361 -11.26 -6.03 -4.88
CA ALA A 361 -11.61 -7.32 -5.49
C ALA A 361 -12.96 -7.84 -5.01
N THR A 362 -14.05 -7.24 -5.49
CA THR A 362 -15.41 -7.65 -5.09
C THR A 362 -15.79 -9.00 -5.73
N PRO A 363 -16.68 -9.80 -5.09
CA PRO A 363 -17.23 -11.01 -5.71
C PRO A 363 -17.94 -10.76 -7.05
N GLU A 364 -18.43 -9.53 -7.24
CA GLU A 364 -19.02 -9.08 -8.51
C GLU A 364 -17.96 -8.88 -9.61
N ARG A 365 -16.83 -8.23 -9.32
CA ARG A 365 -15.71 -8.13 -10.28
C ARG A 365 -15.21 -9.50 -10.68
N VAL A 366 -15.04 -10.42 -9.73
CA VAL A 366 -14.67 -11.82 -10.00
C VAL A 366 -15.67 -12.47 -10.96
N LYS A 367 -16.99 -12.28 -10.74
CA LYS A 367 -18.07 -12.81 -11.59
C LYS A 367 -18.09 -12.18 -12.99
N ILE A 368 -17.94 -10.86 -13.11
CA ILE A 368 -18.00 -10.13 -14.38
C ILE A 368 -16.73 -10.37 -15.19
N THR A 369 -15.55 -10.34 -14.57
CA THR A 369 -14.27 -10.72 -15.18
C THR A 369 -14.32 -12.16 -15.73
N GLN A 370 -14.93 -13.09 -14.98
CA GLN A 370 -15.14 -14.46 -15.48
C GLN A 370 -16.14 -14.53 -16.64
N ALA A 371 -17.14 -13.64 -16.71
CA ALA A 371 -18.05 -13.54 -17.86
C ALA A 371 -17.34 -12.96 -19.08
N ASN A 372 -16.49 -11.94 -18.90
CA ASN A 372 -15.66 -11.34 -19.95
C ASN A 372 -14.69 -12.39 -20.54
N ALA A 373 -13.98 -13.15 -19.68
CA ALA A 373 -13.05 -14.20 -20.11
C ALA A 373 -13.72 -15.27 -21.00
N ARG A 374 -14.98 -15.63 -20.71
CA ARG A 374 -15.78 -16.58 -21.50
C ARG A 374 -16.16 -16.08 -22.90
N GLN A 375 -16.11 -14.77 -23.15
CA GLN A 375 -16.36 -14.22 -24.50
C GLN A 375 -15.19 -14.49 -25.45
N TYR A 376 -13.98 -14.63 -24.92
CA TYR A 376 -12.77 -14.91 -25.69
C TYR A 376 -12.48 -16.41 -25.81
N SER A 377 -12.56 -17.17 -24.70
CA SER A 377 -12.19 -18.59 -24.75
C SER A 377 -12.73 -19.45 -23.59
N ALA A 378 -12.61 -20.77 -23.74
CA ALA A 378 -12.92 -21.74 -22.69
C ALA A 378 -11.79 -21.81 -21.63
N PRO A 379 -12.10 -22.15 -20.36
CA PRO A 379 -11.10 -22.28 -19.30
C PRO A 379 -9.96 -23.24 -19.64
N GLY A 380 -8.71 -22.86 -19.32
CA GLY A 380 -7.53 -23.67 -19.60
C GLY A 380 -6.94 -23.50 -21.01
N SER A 381 -7.40 -22.50 -21.75
CA SER A 381 -6.78 -22.04 -23.00
C SER A 381 -6.06 -20.70 -22.80
N GLY A 382 -5.21 -20.33 -23.77
CA GLY A 382 -4.26 -19.22 -23.62
C GLY A 382 -3.00 -19.63 -22.86
N GLU A 383 -1.95 -18.84 -23.00
CA GLU A 383 -0.65 -19.11 -22.38
C GLU A 383 -0.62 -18.64 -20.92
N ARG A 384 -0.10 -19.48 -20.02
CA ARG A 384 0.18 -19.10 -18.62
C ARG A 384 1.66 -18.77 -18.38
N ASP A 385 2.57 -19.39 -19.11
CA ASP A 385 4.04 -19.26 -18.96
C ASP A 385 4.53 -19.42 -17.50
N ARG A 386 3.94 -20.38 -16.77
CA ARG A 386 4.20 -20.58 -15.33
C ARG A 386 5.64 -20.98 -15.02
N ALA A 387 6.28 -21.78 -15.88
CA ALA A 387 7.62 -22.30 -15.61
C ALA A 387 8.70 -21.21 -15.72
N ALA A 388 8.66 -20.37 -16.77
CA ALA A 388 9.59 -19.24 -16.88
C ALA A 388 9.29 -18.16 -15.83
N TYR A 389 8.00 -17.92 -15.54
CA TYR A 389 7.59 -17.04 -14.45
C TYR A 389 8.25 -17.42 -13.12
N LEU A 390 8.03 -18.66 -12.65
CA LEU A 390 8.60 -19.14 -11.39
C LEU A 390 10.13 -19.12 -11.41
N ALA A 391 10.77 -19.52 -12.52
CA ALA A 391 12.23 -19.47 -12.65
C ALA A 391 12.82 -18.04 -12.58
N SER A 392 12.08 -17.02 -13.05
CA SER A 392 12.52 -15.62 -12.95
C SER A 392 12.51 -15.09 -11.50
N ILE A 393 11.56 -15.55 -10.67
CA ILE A 393 11.37 -15.08 -9.28
C ILE A 393 12.05 -15.96 -8.21
N ASP A 394 12.76 -17.02 -8.61
CA ASP A 394 13.56 -17.82 -7.67
C ASP A 394 14.69 -16.95 -7.07
N GLY A 395 14.65 -16.72 -5.76
CA GLY A 395 15.53 -15.78 -5.05
C GLY A 395 14.94 -14.39 -4.76
N LEU A 396 13.73 -14.07 -5.26
CA LEU A 396 13.05 -12.78 -5.03
C LEU A 396 12.88 -12.48 -3.52
N ILE A 397 13.17 -11.26 -3.08
CA ILE A 397 13.00 -10.87 -1.66
C ILE A 397 11.51 -10.81 -1.29
N TYR A 398 11.14 -11.58 -0.27
CA TYR A 398 9.80 -11.66 0.31
C TYR A 398 9.77 -10.92 1.67
N GLY A 399 8.63 -10.33 2.04
CA GLY A 399 8.53 -9.56 3.29
C GLY A 399 9.35 -8.27 3.26
N GLU A 400 9.79 -7.78 4.41
CA GLU A 400 10.61 -6.56 4.52
C GLU A 400 12.05 -6.79 4.00
N ASP A 401 12.65 -5.76 3.38
CA ASP A 401 14.02 -5.83 2.87
C ASP A 401 15.01 -5.36 3.97
N PRO A 402 15.97 -6.19 4.43
CA PRO A 402 17.01 -5.79 5.39
C PRO A 402 17.86 -4.59 4.97
N SER A 403 17.85 -4.23 3.69
CA SER A 403 18.47 -3.00 3.19
C SER A 403 17.83 -1.73 3.79
N GLU A 404 16.54 -1.82 4.14
CA GLU A 404 15.69 -0.79 4.79
C GLU A 404 15.36 -1.16 6.25
N GLY A 405 15.87 -2.30 6.73
CA GLY A 405 15.55 -2.91 8.03
C GLY A 405 14.25 -3.71 8.05
N PHE A 406 14.03 -4.45 9.14
CA PHE A 406 12.85 -5.29 9.33
C PHE A 406 12.47 -5.50 10.80
N VAL A 407 11.24 -5.96 11.01
CA VAL A 407 10.65 -6.31 12.31
C VAL A 407 10.70 -7.83 12.53
N ARG A 408 11.19 -8.26 13.70
CA ARG A 408 10.97 -9.61 14.24
C ARG A 408 10.25 -9.49 15.59
N GLY A 409 8.92 -9.61 15.56
CA GLY A 409 8.04 -9.43 16.72
C GLY A 409 8.02 -7.98 17.20
N ARG A 410 8.64 -7.70 18.35
CA ARG A 410 8.81 -6.34 18.90
C ARG A 410 10.20 -5.73 18.64
N ARG A 411 11.10 -6.47 17.99
CA ARG A 411 12.47 -6.01 17.72
C ARG A 411 12.57 -5.48 16.30
N PHE A 412 13.06 -4.25 16.14
CA PHE A 412 13.49 -3.74 14.85
C PHE A 412 14.99 -3.98 14.65
N ILE A 413 15.37 -4.38 13.44
CA ILE A 413 16.72 -4.82 13.08
C ILE A 413 17.07 -4.17 11.75
N HIS A 414 18.15 -3.39 11.69
CA HIS A 414 18.60 -2.73 10.46
C HIS A 414 20.06 -3.06 10.14
N PRO A 415 20.35 -4.16 9.42
CA PRO A 415 21.72 -4.65 9.25
C PRO A 415 22.64 -3.69 8.49
N ARG A 416 22.14 -2.99 7.47
CA ARG A 416 22.91 -1.99 6.68
C ARG A 416 23.40 -0.82 7.53
N LEU A 417 22.54 -0.24 8.38
CA LEU A 417 22.92 0.84 9.30
C LEU A 417 23.59 0.29 10.57
N GLY A 418 23.40 -1.00 10.87
CA GLY A 418 24.08 -1.73 11.92
C GLY A 418 23.52 -1.49 13.32
N PHE A 419 22.21 -1.26 13.46
CA PHE A 419 21.55 -1.06 14.77
C PHE A 419 20.29 -1.91 14.96
N THR A 420 19.90 -2.07 16.22
CA THR A 420 18.65 -2.74 16.63
C THR A 420 18.10 -2.11 17.90
N PHE A 421 16.77 -2.14 18.06
CA PHE A 421 16.08 -1.79 19.31
C PHE A 421 14.85 -2.68 19.52
N LEU A 422 14.32 -2.69 20.73
CA LEU A 422 13.12 -3.42 21.16
C LEU A 422 12.04 -2.41 21.57
N ALA A 423 10.90 -2.41 20.88
CA ALA A 423 9.76 -1.58 21.25
C ALA A 423 9.07 -2.05 22.55
N PRO A 424 8.28 -1.21 23.24
CA PRO A 424 7.65 -1.57 24.51
C PRO A 424 6.76 -2.82 24.41
N SER A 425 6.48 -3.47 25.54
CA SER A 425 5.56 -4.63 25.57
C SER A 425 4.15 -4.23 25.10
N GLY A 426 3.47 -5.12 24.38
CA GLY A 426 2.16 -4.85 23.78
C GLY A 426 2.20 -4.15 22.42
N PHE A 427 3.35 -3.57 22.02
CA PHE A 427 3.47 -2.93 20.70
C PHE A 427 3.54 -3.93 19.56
N VAL A 428 2.84 -3.62 18.47
CA VAL A 428 3.10 -4.15 17.12
C VAL A 428 3.89 -3.08 16.37
N LEU A 429 4.93 -3.49 15.63
CA LEU A 429 5.74 -2.60 14.78
C LEU A 429 5.43 -2.78 13.30
N ASP A 430 5.65 -1.71 12.55
CA ASP A 430 5.54 -1.55 11.09
C ASP A 430 6.81 -0.82 10.63
N ASN A 431 7.64 -1.41 9.76
CA ASN A 431 8.74 -0.67 9.16
C ASN A 431 8.28 0.08 7.91
N THR A 432 8.43 1.40 7.88
CA THR A 432 8.15 2.26 6.72
C THR A 432 9.42 2.85 6.11
N ALA A 433 9.38 3.15 4.81
CA ALA A 433 10.50 3.74 4.05
C ALA A 433 10.96 5.13 4.55
N GLN A 434 10.28 5.71 5.55
CA GLN A 434 10.65 6.99 6.18
C GLN A 434 10.73 6.92 7.72
N ALA A 435 10.27 5.83 8.33
CA ALA A 435 10.13 5.68 9.78
C ALA A 435 9.74 4.25 10.18
N VAL A 436 10.18 3.76 11.35
CA VAL A 436 9.51 2.62 12.00
C VAL A 436 8.34 3.16 12.82
N LEU A 437 7.14 2.63 12.62
CA LEU A 437 5.95 2.95 13.39
C LEU A 437 5.62 1.81 14.35
N GLY A 438 4.83 2.10 15.38
CA GLY A 438 4.18 1.08 16.19
C GLY A 438 3.11 1.62 17.12
N VAL A 439 2.19 0.75 17.52
CA VAL A 439 1.13 1.05 18.50
C VAL A 439 0.95 -0.10 19.47
N ASN A 440 0.56 0.21 20.70
CA ASN A 440 0.05 -0.77 21.65
C ASN A 440 -1.37 -1.21 21.25
N GLN A 441 -1.75 -2.45 21.54
CA GLN A 441 -3.05 -3.03 21.19
C GLN A 441 -4.26 -2.23 21.73
N GLY A 442 -4.08 -1.46 22.80
CA GLY A 442 -5.11 -0.58 23.37
C GLY A 442 -5.31 0.76 22.63
N GLY A 443 -4.50 1.09 21.61
CA GLY A 443 -4.61 2.32 20.80
C GLY A 443 -4.29 3.64 21.52
N GLY A 444 -4.11 3.63 22.84
CA GLY A 444 -3.75 4.80 23.66
C GLY A 444 -2.26 5.14 23.69
N GLU A 445 -1.41 4.36 23.04
CA GLU A 445 0.05 4.52 23.00
C GLU A 445 0.60 4.27 21.59
N ALA A 446 1.56 5.08 21.16
CA ALA A 446 2.21 4.98 19.86
C ALA A 446 3.72 5.28 19.92
N LEU A 447 4.45 4.83 18.89
CA LEU A 447 5.87 5.03 18.66
C LEU A 447 6.09 5.39 17.19
N ARG A 448 6.95 6.38 16.95
CA ARG A 448 7.63 6.63 15.68
C ARG A 448 9.13 6.72 15.94
N LEU A 449 9.92 5.97 15.16
CA LEU A 449 11.36 6.18 14.99
C LEU A 449 11.59 6.68 13.57
N ASP A 450 12.21 7.84 13.38
CA ASP A 450 12.69 8.27 12.06
C ASP A 450 14.12 8.81 12.10
N VAL A 451 14.68 9.14 10.93
CA VAL A 451 16.07 9.56 10.75
C VAL A 451 16.11 10.94 10.11
N VAL A 452 16.93 11.84 10.65
CA VAL A 452 17.18 13.18 10.11
C VAL A 452 18.67 13.51 10.08
N GLN A 453 19.03 14.40 9.17
CA GLN A 453 20.34 15.05 9.17
C GLN A 453 20.30 16.26 10.10
N VAL A 454 21.21 16.30 11.07
CA VAL A 454 21.42 17.43 12.01
C VAL A 454 22.91 17.75 11.98
N PRO A 455 23.33 19.01 11.73
CA PRO A 455 24.74 19.38 11.69
C PRO A 455 25.49 18.95 12.96
N VAL A 456 26.77 18.60 12.85
CA VAL A 456 27.55 18.00 13.96
C VAL A 456 27.83 19.03 15.06
N GLU A 457 27.92 20.30 14.67
CA GLU A 457 28.03 21.49 15.50
C GLU A 457 26.75 21.84 16.29
N GLN A 458 25.57 21.33 15.88
CA GLN A 458 24.33 21.53 16.61
C GLN A 458 24.18 20.46 17.70
N SER A 459 24.02 20.89 18.95
CA SER A 459 23.76 19.95 20.05
C SER A 459 22.35 19.36 19.93
N LEU A 460 22.17 18.16 20.48
CA LEU A 460 20.87 17.48 20.41
C LEU A 460 19.81 18.15 21.28
N ALA A 461 20.22 18.88 22.33
CA ALA A 461 19.32 19.72 23.12
C ALA A 461 18.84 20.95 22.33
N ASP A 462 19.76 21.65 21.63
CA ASP A 462 19.41 22.77 20.75
C ASP A 462 18.55 22.32 19.57
N TYR A 463 18.77 21.10 19.07
CA TYR A 463 17.91 20.49 18.06
C TYR A 463 16.49 20.19 18.57
N LEU A 464 16.34 19.67 19.80
CA LEU A 464 15.01 19.53 20.40
C LEU A 464 14.35 20.89 20.68
N ALA A 465 15.13 21.91 21.06
CA ALA A 465 14.63 23.27 21.27
C ALA A 465 14.25 24.02 19.99
N SER A 466 14.56 23.51 18.79
CA SER A 466 14.44 24.26 17.52
C SER A 466 13.01 24.37 16.95
N GLY A 467 11.97 24.08 17.74
CA GLY A 467 10.57 24.30 17.35
C GLY A 467 9.99 23.36 16.29
N TRP A 468 10.59 22.20 16.03
CA TRP A 468 10.08 21.22 15.05
C TRP A 468 8.96 20.32 15.59
N ILE A 469 8.67 20.39 16.90
CA ILE A 469 7.45 19.88 17.54
C ILE A 469 6.86 21.03 18.37
N GLU A 470 5.54 21.20 18.28
CA GLU A 470 4.78 22.17 19.05
C GLU A 470 4.69 21.77 20.53
N ASN A 471 4.59 22.77 21.42
CA ASN A 471 4.36 22.58 22.86
C ASN A 471 5.39 21.67 23.57
N ILE A 472 6.66 21.77 23.19
CA ILE A 472 7.79 21.24 23.98
C ILE A 472 7.89 21.96 25.31
N ASP A 473 8.00 21.18 26.38
CA ASP A 473 8.36 21.66 27.71
C ASP A 473 9.87 21.91 27.75
N HIS A 474 10.28 23.16 27.51
CA HIS A 474 11.69 23.55 27.50
C HIS A 474 12.43 23.25 28.81
N GLY A 475 11.71 23.18 29.95
CA GLY A 475 12.29 22.79 31.24
C GLY A 475 12.55 21.29 31.38
N SER A 476 12.04 20.48 30.44
CA SER A 476 12.26 19.02 30.38
C SER A 476 13.37 18.58 29.42
N ILE A 477 14.04 19.52 28.74
CA ILE A 477 15.11 19.21 27.78
C ILE A 477 16.38 18.82 28.55
N GLU A 478 16.80 17.57 28.40
CA GLU A 478 17.96 16.99 29.10
C GLU A 478 18.92 16.34 28.10
N SER A 479 20.21 16.72 28.17
CA SER A 479 21.29 16.03 27.44
C SER A 479 21.69 14.75 28.18
N THR A 480 21.77 13.63 27.48
CA THR A 480 21.97 12.30 28.06
C THR A 480 22.81 11.39 27.15
N SER A 481 22.97 10.12 27.51
CA SER A 481 23.59 9.13 26.62
C SER A 481 22.87 7.79 26.67
N ILE A 482 22.78 7.12 25.52
CA ILE A 482 22.11 5.83 25.35
C ILE A 482 23.15 4.84 24.85
N ASN A 483 23.57 3.89 25.71
CA ASN A 483 24.61 2.90 25.41
C ASN A 483 25.91 3.51 24.82
N GLY A 484 26.29 4.70 25.30
CA GLY A 484 27.46 5.45 24.83
C GLY A 484 27.23 6.37 23.62
N PHE A 485 26.04 6.35 23.01
CA PHE A 485 25.67 7.31 21.96
C PHE A 485 25.18 8.63 22.57
N PRO A 486 25.63 9.79 22.08
CA PRO A 486 25.10 11.09 22.51
C PRO A 486 23.61 11.18 22.22
N ALA A 487 22.84 11.65 23.19
CA ALA A 487 21.40 11.81 23.07
C ALA A 487 20.91 13.09 23.78
N ALA A 488 19.69 13.51 23.47
CA ALA A 488 18.91 14.41 24.30
C ALA A 488 17.47 13.88 24.39
N THR A 489 16.76 14.20 25.48
CA THR A 489 15.34 13.90 25.67
C THR A 489 14.55 15.17 25.99
N ALA A 490 13.25 15.14 25.71
CA ALA A 490 12.30 16.18 26.10
C ALA A 490 10.88 15.58 26.25
N ILE A 491 9.97 16.36 26.84
CA ILE A 491 8.54 16.10 26.87
C ILE A 491 7.84 17.18 26.03
N ALA A 492 6.81 16.81 25.26
CA ALA A 492 5.85 17.74 24.67
C ALA A 492 4.43 17.37 25.10
N ARG A 493 3.52 18.35 25.16
CA ARG A 493 2.11 18.15 25.58
C ARG A 493 1.15 18.76 24.56
N GLY A 494 0.40 17.93 23.86
CA GLY A 494 -0.80 18.32 23.11
C GLY A 494 -2.07 18.14 23.96
N GLU A 495 -3.23 18.39 23.37
CA GLU A 495 -4.53 18.37 24.06
C GLU A 495 -4.92 16.97 24.57
N GLU A 496 -4.82 15.94 23.72
CA GLU A 496 -5.11 14.54 24.10
C GLU A 496 -3.85 13.68 24.36
N TRP A 497 -2.65 14.16 24.01
CA TRP A 497 -1.44 13.34 23.91
C TRP A 497 -0.23 13.98 24.59
N THR A 498 0.44 13.21 25.44
CA THR A 498 1.81 13.51 25.88
C THR A 498 2.81 12.80 24.98
N PHE A 499 3.86 13.51 24.59
CA PHE A 499 4.97 12.96 23.81
C PHE A 499 6.24 12.89 24.66
N ARG A 500 6.92 11.75 24.65
CA ARG A 500 8.29 11.58 25.16
C ARG A 500 9.23 11.48 23.97
N LEU A 501 10.15 12.43 23.86
CA LEU A 501 11.04 12.60 22.72
C LEU A 501 12.45 12.15 23.08
N TYR A 502 13.16 11.56 22.12
CA TYR A 502 14.61 11.39 22.15
C TYR A 502 15.20 11.72 20.78
N ALA A 503 16.27 12.52 20.75
CA ALA A 503 17.17 12.63 19.62
C ALA A 503 18.47 11.91 19.97
N LEU A 504 18.88 10.91 19.19
CA LEU A 504 20.06 10.07 19.43
C LEU A 504 20.98 10.11 18.20
N ARG A 505 22.23 10.54 18.36
CA ARG A 505 23.19 10.62 17.25
C ARG A 505 23.97 9.31 17.10
N PHE A 506 23.90 8.70 15.92
CA PHE A 506 24.55 7.42 15.63
C PHE A 506 25.14 7.44 14.21
N GLY A 507 26.48 7.52 14.13
CA GLY A 507 27.16 7.88 12.87
C GLY A 507 27.05 9.38 12.61
N SER A 508 26.80 9.76 11.36
CA SER A 508 26.42 11.14 10.98
C SER A 508 25.04 11.52 11.51
N ASP A 509 24.12 10.55 11.50
CA ASP A 509 22.68 10.80 11.49
C ASP A 509 22.10 10.92 12.90
N VAL A 510 20.93 11.57 13.01
CA VAL A 510 20.16 11.65 14.25
C VAL A 510 18.86 10.86 14.11
N TYR A 511 18.72 9.88 14.98
CA TYR A 511 17.56 9.01 15.11
C TYR A 511 16.61 9.62 16.14
N ARG A 512 15.36 9.86 15.74
CA ARG A 512 14.36 10.49 16.59
C ARG A 512 13.32 9.48 17.03
N PHE A 513 13.30 9.16 18.32
CA PHE A 513 12.21 8.41 18.92
C PHE A 513 11.15 9.38 19.44
N ILE A 514 9.92 9.19 18.98
CA ILE A 514 8.75 9.95 19.37
C ILE A 514 7.75 8.91 19.92
N PHE A 515 7.65 8.80 21.24
CA PHE A 515 6.59 8.02 21.88
C PHE A 515 5.44 8.95 22.22
N ALA A 516 4.21 8.49 22.02
CA ALA A 516 2.99 9.21 22.38
C ALA A 516 2.15 8.35 23.33
N SER A 517 1.51 8.97 24.33
CA SER A 517 0.49 8.33 25.16
C SER A 517 -0.66 9.28 25.50
N LYS A 518 -1.89 8.77 25.52
CA LYS A 518 -3.07 9.46 26.06
C LYS A 518 -3.13 9.47 27.60
N GLN A 519 -2.31 8.65 28.26
CA GLN A 519 -2.25 8.59 29.73
C GLN A 519 -0.78 8.63 30.19
N GLN A 520 -0.45 9.55 31.09
CA GLN A 520 0.86 9.52 31.75
C GLN A 520 0.82 8.58 32.96
N SER A 521 1.74 7.62 33.00
CA SER A 521 2.06 6.86 34.21
C SER A 521 3.58 6.65 34.32
N PRO A 522 4.13 6.47 35.53
CA PRO A 522 5.54 6.14 35.73
C PRO A 522 5.97 4.83 35.04
N GLU A 523 5.04 3.92 34.79
CA GLU A 523 5.25 2.63 34.14
C GLU A 523 5.35 2.78 32.62
N ILE A 524 4.45 3.57 32.01
CA ILE A 524 4.49 3.90 30.57
C ILE A 524 5.78 4.66 30.25
N ASP A 525 6.12 5.66 31.04
CA ASP A 525 7.34 6.45 30.85
C ASP A 525 8.63 5.63 31.06
N ARG A 526 8.60 4.64 31.97
CA ARG A 526 9.68 3.65 32.11
C ARG A 526 9.76 2.75 30.87
N ALA A 527 8.63 2.24 30.37
CA ALA A 527 8.61 1.38 29.19
C ALA A 527 9.14 2.09 27.92
N PHE A 528 8.88 3.39 27.77
CA PHE A 528 9.47 4.22 26.72
C PHE A 528 10.99 4.42 26.92
N ARG A 529 11.44 4.67 28.16
CA ARG A 529 12.88 4.73 28.50
C ARG A 529 13.60 3.41 28.22
N ASP A 530 13.04 2.30 28.66
CA ASP A 530 13.60 0.95 28.46
C ASP A 530 13.70 0.59 26.96
N ALA A 531 12.72 1.02 26.14
CA ALA A 531 12.75 0.82 24.70
C ALA A 531 13.92 1.58 24.03
N VAL A 532 14.18 2.84 24.39
CA VAL A 532 15.34 3.59 23.87
C VAL A 532 16.65 3.07 24.46
N ALA A 533 16.68 2.71 25.74
CA ALA A 533 17.84 2.08 26.38
C ALA A 533 18.21 0.72 25.76
N SER A 534 17.31 0.10 25.00
CA SER A 534 17.60 -1.10 24.20
C SER A 534 18.27 -0.81 22.85
N PHE A 535 18.31 0.45 22.38
CA PHE A 535 18.96 0.83 21.12
C PHE A 535 20.47 0.60 21.23
N ARG A 536 21.01 -0.22 20.32
CA ARG A 536 22.45 -0.50 20.26
C ARG A 536 22.92 -0.83 18.85
N ARG A 537 24.24 -0.79 18.68
CA ARG A 537 24.92 -1.39 17.53
C ARG A 537 24.69 -2.91 17.51
N MET A 538 24.50 -3.47 16.32
CA MET A 538 24.48 -4.91 16.08
C MET A 538 25.89 -5.48 16.06
N THR A 539 26.05 -6.72 16.49
CA THR A 539 27.29 -7.49 16.29
C THR A 539 27.38 -7.99 14.84
N LEU A 540 28.58 -8.35 14.37
CA LEU A 540 28.77 -8.92 13.02
C LEU A 540 27.94 -10.20 12.82
N ALA A 541 27.91 -11.09 13.82
CA ALA A 541 27.09 -12.30 13.77
C ALA A 541 25.58 -12.01 13.67
N GLU A 542 25.08 -10.95 14.31
CA GLU A 542 23.69 -10.51 14.14
C GLU A 542 23.42 -9.92 12.75
N ILE A 543 24.41 -9.27 12.12
CA ILE A 543 24.30 -8.75 10.75
C ILE A 543 24.30 -9.90 9.72
N GLU A 544 25.16 -10.90 9.91
CA GLU A 544 25.29 -12.07 9.01
C GLU A 544 24.09 -13.04 9.07
N THR A 545 23.40 -13.08 10.22
CA THR A 545 22.17 -13.87 10.45
C THR A 545 20.88 -13.11 10.14
N ALA A 546 20.93 -11.78 9.99
CA ALA A 546 19.79 -10.94 9.60
C ALA A 546 19.54 -10.95 8.08
N ARG A 547 19.34 -12.15 7.53
CA ARG A 547 19.16 -12.38 6.09
C ARG A 547 17.74 -12.00 5.62
N PRO A 548 17.59 -11.58 4.35
CA PRO A 548 16.28 -11.33 3.75
C PRO A 548 15.52 -12.65 3.63
N LEU A 549 14.22 -12.62 3.94
CA LEU A 549 13.36 -13.71 3.50
C LEU A 549 13.28 -13.71 1.96
N ARG A 550 13.30 -14.89 1.35
CA ARG A 550 13.31 -15.06 -0.11
C ARG A 550 12.33 -16.12 -0.57
N LEU A 551 11.79 -15.94 -1.76
CA LEU A 551 11.14 -17.02 -2.48
C LEU A 551 12.17 -18.06 -2.93
N LYS A 552 11.91 -19.33 -2.59
CA LYS A 552 12.59 -20.48 -3.18
C LYS A 552 11.58 -21.32 -3.95
N ILE A 553 11.86 -21.56 -5.23
CA ILE A 553 11.06 -22.47 -6.04
C ILE A 553 11.51 -23.91 -5.76
N VAL A 554 10.54 -24.77 -5.45
CA VAL A 554 10.76 -26.18 -5.10
C VAL A 554 9.85 -27.05 -5.95
N THR A 555 10.42 -28.07 -6.58
CA THR A 555 9.65 -29.13 -7.24
C THR A 555 9.09 -30.11 -6.21
N VAL A 556 7.78 -30.29 -6.22
CA VAL A 556 7.03 -31.24 -5.38
C VAL A 556 7.49 -32.67 -5.67
N LYS A 557 7.78 -33.43 -4.61
CA LYS A 557 8.15 -34.84 -4.65
C LYS A 557 6.96 -35.74 -4.32
N PRO A 558 7.00 -37.04 -4.68
CA PRO A 558 6.06 -38.02 -4.15
C PRO A 558 6.07 -38.01 -2.61
N GLY A 559 4.91 -37.79 -2.00
CA GLY A 559 4.76 -37.71 -0.53
C GLY A 559 4.86 -36.30 0.08
N ASP A 560 5.19 -35.27 -0.70
CA ASP A 560 5.05 -33.88 -0.24
C ASP A 560 3.57 -33.50 -0.10
N THR A 561 3.20 -32.85 1.01
CA THR A 561 1.87 -32.29 1.25
C THR A 561 1.97 -30.79 1.51
N PRO A 562 0.87 -30.01 1.38
CA PRO A 562 0.87 -28.58 1.73
C PRO A 562 1.37 -28.31 3.15
N GLU A 563 1.05 -29.17 4.11
CA GLU A 563 1.44 -29.08 5.51
C GLU A 563 2.94 -29.32 5.70
N HIS A 564 3.48 -30.40 5.11
CA HIS A 564 4.92 -30.70 5.14
C HIS A 564 5.77 -29.63 4.45
N LEU A 565 5.25 -29.00 3.40
CA LEU A 565 5.93 -27.91 2.70
C LEU A 565 5.81 -26.57 3.44
N ALA A 566 4.64 -26.25 4.00
CA ALA A 566 4.44 -25.07 4.83
C ALA A 566 5.30 -25.09 6.11
N ALA A 567 5.46 -26.26 6.75
CA ALA A 567 6.30 -26.43 7.93
C ALA A 567 7.80 -26.16 7.67
N ARG A 568 8.22 -26.06 6.40
CA ARG A 568 9.58 -25.69 5.98
C ARG A 568 9.75 -24.18 5.70
N MET A 569 8.69 -23.38 5.84
CA MET A 569 8.75 -21.94 5.57
C MET A 569 9.29 -21.16 6.76
N ALA A 570 10.13 -20.15 6.49
CA ALA A 570 10.67 -19.22 7.48
C ALA A 570 9.64 -18.18 8.01
N ILE A 571 8.33 -18.50 7.94
CA ILE A 571 7.23 -17.71 8.48
C ILE A 571 6.32 -18.65 9.27
N PRO A 572 6.45 -18.74 10.61
CA PRO A 572 5.67 -19.67 11.43
C PRO A 572 4.21 -19.23 11.60
N ASP A 573 3.92 -17.93 11.53
CA ASP A 573 2.55 -17.41 11.63
C ASP A 573 1.70 -17.83 10.41
N ARG A 574 0.64 -18.58 10.66
CA ARG A 574 -0.31 -19.10 9.66
C ARG A 574 0.37 -19.73 8.44
N ALA A 575 1.47 -20.47 8.67
CA ALA A 575 2.34 -21.01 7.62
C ALA A 575 1.59 -21.75 6.50
N LEU A 576 0.61 -22.60 6.85
CA LEU A 576 -0.20 -23.35 5.89
C LEU A 576 -1.07 -22.43 5.03
N ASP A 577 -1.80 -21.49 5.64
CA ASP A 577 -2.62 -20.53 4.91
C ASP A 577 -1.76 -19.69 3.95
N ARG A 578 -0.59 -19.23 4.43
CA ARG A 578 0.39 -18.47 3.64
C ARG A 578 0.93 -19.30 2.48
N PHE A 579 1.28 -20.57 2.69
CA PHE A 579 1.69 -21.49 1.62
C PHE A 579 0.60 -21.65 0.56
N LEU A 580 -0.65 -21.89 0.99
CA LEU A 580 -1.79 -22.10 0.10
C LEU A 580 -2.12 -20.86 -0.72
N VAL A 581 -2.18 -19.68 -0.09
CA VAL A 581 -2.43 -18.40 -0.79
C VAL A 581 -1.28 -18.05 -1.73
N LEU A 582 -0.04 -18.14 -1.26
CA LEU A 582 1.15 -17.84 -2.06
C LEU A 582 1.21 -18.69 -3.33
N ASN A 583 0.71 -19.93 -3.31
CA ASN A 583 0.73 -20.86 -4.45
C ASN A 583 -0.59 -20.93 -5.23
N GLY A 584 -1.60 -20.11 -4.91
CA GLY A 584 -2.92 -20.16 -5.55
C GLY A 584 -3.72 -21.44 -5.28
N LEU A 585 -3.32 -22.23 -4.26
CA LEU A 585 -3.90 -23.52 -3.90
C LEU A 585 -5.12 -23.34 -3.00
N GLN A 586 -6.14 -24.18 -3.18
CA GLN A 586 -7.30 -24.23 -2.30
C GLN A 586 -7.03 -25.08 -1.04
N PRO A 587 -7.72 -24.83 0.08
CA PRO A 587 -7.66 -25.71 1.26
C PRO A 587 -8.00 -27.16 0.89
N GLY A 588 -7.17 -28.11 1.34
CA GLY A 588 -7.32 -29.54 1.00
C GLY A 588 -6.90 -29.93 -0.43
N GLN A 589 -6.37 -29.01 -1.24
CA GLN A 589 -5.86 -29.34 -2.57
C GLN A 589 -4.55 -30.14 -2.49
N ALA A 590 -4.59 -31.39 -2.97
CA ALA A 590 -3.40 -32.23 -3.09
C ALA A 590 -2.39 -31.67 -4.11
N LEU A 591 -1.11 -31.75 -3.77
CA LEU A 591 0.00 -31.37 -4.65
C LEU A 591 0.29 -32.48 -5.66
N LYS A 592 0.77 -32.11 -6.86
CA LYS A 592 1.16 -33.06 -7.91
C LYS A 592 2.69 -33.20 -7.95
N PRO A 593 3.27 -34.42 -7.86
CA PRO A 593 4.70 -34.60 -8.07
C PRO A 593 5.16 -34.03 -9.42
N GLY A 594 6.29 -33.31 -9.41
CA GLY A 594 6.77 -32.56 -10.57
C GLY A 594 6.22 -31.13 -10.71
N GLU A 595 5.18 -30.76 -9.96
CA GLU A 595 4.72 -29.36 -9.88
C GLU A 595 5.75 -28.48 -9.16
N GLN A 596 5.85 -27.20 -9.53
CA GLN A 596 6.68 -26.22 -8.83
C GLN A 596 5.84 -25.37 -7.87
N VAL A 597 6.35 -25.16 -6.66
CA VAL A 597 5.75 -24.29 -5.63
C VAL A 597 6.76 -23.32 -5.04
N LYS A 598 6.27 -22.15 -4.61
CA LYS A 598 6.97 -21.11 -3.87
C LYS A 598 6.98 -21.47 -2.38
N LEU A 599 8.17 -21.54 -1.78
CA LEU A 599 8.40 -21.48 -0.32
C LEU A 599 9.06 -20.15 0.04
N VAL A 600 8.92 -19.71 1.30
CA VAL A 600 9.70 -18.60 1.86
C VAL A 600 10.80 -19.16 2.76
N VAL A 601 12.06 -18.75 2.53
CA VAL A 601 13.27 -19.23 3.24
C VAL A 601 14.19 -18.05 3.64
N GLU A 602 15.23 -18.30 4.45
CA GLU A 602 16.32 -17.35 4.78
C GLU A 602 17.55 -17.43 3.82
#